data_AF-A0A1L9X7D8-F1
#
_entry.id   AF-A0A1L9X7D8-F1
#
_cell.length_a   1.000
_cell.length_b   1.000
_cell.length_c   1.000
_cell.angle_alpha   90.00
_cell.angle_beta   90.00
_cell.angle_gamma   90.00
#
_symmetry.space_group_name_H-M   'P 1'
#
loop_
_entity.id
_entity.type
_entity.pdbx_description
1 polymer ?
#
loop_
_entity_poly.entity_id
_entity_poly.type
_entity_poly.pdbx_seq_one_letter_code
_entity_poly.pdbx_strand_id
1 'polypeptide(L)'
;MKFLPSIRPRLASRILHQPARRTIVNRVHLLPYTSFASANPFSTPASSKRFTSTSTAKATAAGPKLPQSPAMQKEQHPPAMPHTTLASTSPSTPTIHALFEPQTSTWQYLVADPTTSTAAIIDPVLDYDPTTQTISTTTADALLAFIAQKGYTISHILETHIHADHLTAAAYLQSQLLKSQPSSSAARSKIPICAGHRIQHVQTLFAQRYSIPEEEYRRTAFDKLFQDDEHFTIGTLDAVALHLPGHTPDHLGYMVGGNIFAGDSLFNPDIGTARCDFPGGSAESLWASGRRVLGMAPETKVWAGHDYPPAGRAGVVVPFGTVEQHRRFNQHLKDGVEREEFLRVRRERDAGLGEPRLLHAALQVNVRGGRLPAPVEGSPGLRMLRIPVRGVGEW
;
A
#
# COMPACT_ATOMS: atom_id res chain seq x y z
N MET A 1 -39.53 71.20 17.94
CA MET A 1 -40.96 71.04 18.30
C MET A 1 -41.54 70.00 17.35
N LYS A 2 -41.80 68.77 17.83
CA LYS A 2 -43.15 68.25 18.19
C LYS A 2 -43.98 67.94 16.92
N PHE A 3 -44.59 66.79 16.66
CA PHE A 3 -45.12 65.69 17.48
C PHE A 3 -45.54 64.53 16.54
N LEU A 4 -45.47 63.27 17.01
CA LEU A 4 -46.33 62.17 16.54
C LEU A 4 -47.80 62.44 16.92
N PRO A 5 -48.78 61.74 16.33
CA PRO A 5 -49.46 60.75 17.18
C PRO A 5 -49.89 59.44 16.51
N SER A 6 -49.86 58.42 17.37
CA SER A 6 -50.43 57.06 17.31
C SER A 6 -51.96 57.04 17.17
N ILE A 7 -52.52 56.05 16.47
CA ILE A 7 -53.75 55.35 16.88
C ILE A 7 -53.67 53.84 16.50
N ARG A 8 -53.78 52.96 17.51
CA ARG A 8 -54.25 51.55 17.40
C ARG A 8 -55.77 51.52 17.62
N PRO A 9 -56.51 50.49 17.16
CA PRO A 9 -56.92 49.46 18.14
C PRO A 9 -57.03 47.99 17.63
N ARG A 10 -56.70 47.10 18.58
CA ARG A 10 -57.31 45.80 18.98
C ARG A 10 -57.52 44.61 18.01
N LEU A 11 -56.72 43.56 18.31
CA LEU A 11 -57.02 42.12 18.48
C LEU A 11 -58.23 41.47 17.81
N ALA A 12 -57.94 40.43 17.01
CA ALA A 12 -58.55 39.09 17.15
C ALA A 12 -57.55 38.01 16.70
N SER A 13 -57.52 36.92 17.45
CA SER A 13 -56.61 35.77 17.36
C SER A 13 -56.96 34.81 16.22
N ARG A 14 -55.95 34.21 15.59
CA ARG A 14 -55.99 32.79 15.17
C ARG A 14 -54.60 32.25 14.86
N ILE A 15 -54.29 31.16 15.56
CA ILE A 15 -53.13 30.30 15.48
C ILE A 15 -53.10 29.59 14.13
N LEU A 16 -51.98 29.61 13.41
CA LEU A 16 -51.63 28.59 12.41
C LEU A 16 -50.10 28.39 12.39
N HIS A 17 -49.71 27.12 12.61
CA HIS A 17 -48.36 26.58 12.67
C HIS A 17 -47.57 26.74 11.36
N GLN A 18 -46.27 27.03 11.49
CA GLN A 18 -45.26 26.81 10.45
C GLN A 18 -44.81 25.34 10.48
N PRO A 19 -44.57 24.67 9.33
CA PRO A 19 -43.88 23.39 9.31
C PRO A 19 -42.36 23.56 9.23
N ALA A 20 -41.68 22.82 10.10
CA ALA A 20 -40.23 22.73 10.20
C ALA A 20 -39.59 22.04 8.98
N ARG A 21 -38.42 22.54 8.58
CA ARG A 21 -37.52 21.91 7.62
C ARG A 21 -37.03 20.56 8.17
N ARG A 22 -37.29 19.46 7.44
CA ARG A 22 -36.69 18.14 7.69
C ARG A 22 -35.35 18.04 6.98
N THR A 23 -34.29 17.89 7.77
CA THR A 23 -32.97 17.46 7.34
C THR A 23 -33.03 15.98 6.96
N ILE A 24 -32.69 15.65 5.71
CA ILE A 24 -32.58 14.26 5.23
C ILE A 24 -31.19 13.76 5.66
N VAL A 25 -31.16 12.87 6.65
CA VAL A 25 -29.98 12.08 6.99
C VAL A 25 -30.06 10.78 6.17
N ASN A 26 -29.18 10.62 5.18
CA ASN A 26 -29.03 9.35 4.48
C ASN A 26 -28.39 8.32 5.44
N ARG A 27 -29.23 7.44 5.97
CA ARG A 27 -28.83 6.28 6.76
C ARG A 27 -28.34 5.20 5.78
N VAL A 28 -27.03 4.94 5.76
CA VAL A 28 -26.47 3.78 5.05
C VAL A 28 -26.91 2.53 5.80
N HIS A 29 -27.81 1.75 5.22
CA HIS A 29 -28.20 0.44 5.72
C HIS A 29 -27.10 -0.58 5.38
N LEU A 30 -26.38 -1.05 6.39
CA LEU A 30 -25.67 -2.33 6.33
C LEU A 30 -26.73 -3.43 6.41
N LEU A 31 -26.82 -4.27 5.37
CA LEU A 31 -27.70 -5.43 5.33
C LEU A 31 -27.15 -6.54 6.25
N PRO A 32 -27.98 -7.24 7.05
CA PRO A 32 -27.54 -8.41 7.80
C PRO A 32 -27.54 -9.64 6.87
N TYR A 33 -26.44 -10.41 6.88
CA TYR A 33 -26.36 -11.70 6.18
C TYR A 33 -26.70 -12.86 7.11
N THR A 34 -27.41 -13.82 6.54
CA THR A 34 -27.98 -15.02 7.14
C THR A 34 -26.94 -16.11 7.45
N SER A 35 -27.19 -16.80 8.57
CA SER A 35 -26.53 -18.02 9.06
C SER A 35 -26.27 -19.09 7.99
N PHE A 36 -25.06 -19.63 7.95
CA PHE A 36 -24.77 -20.95 7.37
C PHE A 36 -23.95 -21.81 8.33
N ALA A 37 -24.36 -23.08 8.37
CA ALA A 37 -23.95 -24.10 9.32
C ALA A 37 -22.55 -24.66 9.05
N SER A 38 -21.93 -25.10 10.15
CA SER A 38 -20.65 -25.80 10.29
C SER A 38 -20.55 -27.12 9.51
N ALA A 39 -19.36 -27.37 8.95
CA ALA A 39 -18.80 -28.71 8.84
C ALA A 39 -17.28 -28.66 9.04
N ASN A 40 -16.83 -29.16 10.19
CA ASN A 40 -15.44 -29.32 10.58
C ASN A 40 -15.04 -30.79 10.34
N PRO A 41 -13.88 -31.04 9.71
CA PRO A 41 -13.08 -32.16 10.20
C PRO A 41 -11.60 -31.78 10.21
N PHE A 42 -10.92 -31.92 11.36
CA PHE A 42 -9.81 -32.86 11.50
C PHE A 42 -9.22 -32.76 12.91
N SER A 43 -9.36 -33.88 13.59
CA SER A 43 -8.80 -34.25 14.88
C SER A 43 -7.29 -34.45 14.84
N THR A 44 -6.61 -33.98 15.88
CA THR A 44 -5.26 -34.40 16.28
C THR A 44 -5.25 -35.84 16.81
N PRO A 45 -4.05 -36.44 16.93
CA PRO A 45 -3.71 -36.92 18.27
C PRO A 45 -2.28 -36.57 18.70
N ALA A 46 -2.14 -36.34 20.00
CA ALA A 46 -0.90 -36.13 20.73
C ALA A 46 -0.15 -37.45 20.98
N SER A 47 1.17 -37.38 21.16
CA SER A 47 1.90 -38.38 21.93
C SER A 47 3.00 -37.73 22.78
N SER A 48 2.98 -38.07 24.07
CA SER A 48 3.93 -37.71 25.10
C SER A 48 5.15 -38.64 25.13
N LYS A 49 6.26 -38.16 25.69
CA LYS A 49 7.22 -38.86 26.61
C LYS A 49 8.44 -37.95 26.83
N ARG A 50 8.61 -37.37 28.03
CA ARG A 50 9.26 -37.86 29.27
C ARG A 50 10.80 -37.72 29.26
N PHE A 51 11.26 -36.94 30.25
CA PHE A 51 12.63 -36.73 30.72
C PHE A 51 13.34 -38.01 31.17
N THR A 52 14.66 -38.07 30.96
CA THR A 52 15.64 -38.75 31.83
C THR A 52 16.98 -38.02 31.81
N SER A 53 17.57 -37.84 33.00
CA SER A 53 18.96 -37.41 33.29
C SER A 53 19.99 -38.44 32.76
N THR A 54 21.30 -38.22 32.66
CA THR A 54 22.31 -37.79 33.66
C THR A 54 23.69 -37.86 32.95
N SER A 55 24.69 -37.03 33.30
CA SER A 55 26.11 -37.43 33.53
C SER A 55 27.12 -36.26 33.46
N THR A 56 27.61 -35.94 34.67
CA THR A 56 28.92 -35.46 35.17
C THR A 56 30.07 -34.88 34.32
N ALA A 57 30.74 -33.90 34.99
CA ALA A 57 32.16 -33.52 35.03
C ALA A 57 32.50 -32.22 34.26
N LYS A 58 33.31 -31.27 34.75
CA LYS A 58 34.23 -31.13 35.90
C LYS A 58 34.44 -29.62 36.10
N ALA A 59 34.45 -29.14 37.33
CA ALA A 59 34.74 -27.74 37.65
C ALA A 59 36.25 -27.50 37.76
N THR A 60 36.76 -26.47 37.09
CA THR A 60 38.04 -25.82 37.39
C THR A 60 37.85 -24.31 37.36
N ALA A 61 38.15 -23.67 38.49
CA ALA A 61 38.01 -22.23 38.69
C ALA A 61 39.09 -21.45 37.92
N ALA A 62 38.69 -20.34 37.28
CA ALA A 62 39.58 -19.29 36.78
C ALA A 62 38.91 -17.92 37.03
N GLY A 63 39.69 -16.99 37.60
CA GLY A 63 39.22 -15.70 38.12
C GLY A 63 38.67 -14.70 37.08
N PRO A 64 38.19 -13.54 37.54
CA PRO A 64 37.43 -12.60 36.71
C PRO A 64 38.34 -11.93 35.67
N LYS A 65 38.04 -12.14 34.39
CA LYS A 65 38.63 -11.38 33.28
C LYS A 65 37.91 -10.05 33.14
N LEU A 66 38.69 -8.97 33.13
CA LEU A 66 38.25 -7.60 32.80
C LEU A 66 37.57 -7.57 31.41
N PRO A 67 36.54 -6.72 31.21
CA PRO A 67 35.81 -6.67 29.96
C PRO A 67 36.72 -6.13 28.85
N GLN A 68 36.90 -6.94 27.81
CA GLN A 68 37.50 -6.51 26.56
C GLN A 68 36.55 -5.56 25.84
N SER A 69 37.12 -4.49 25.30
CA SER A 69 36.48 -3.49 24.45
C SER A 69 35.63 -4.13 23.35
N PRO A 70 34.45 -3.58 22.99
CA PRO A 70 33.61 -4.17 21.97
C PRO A 70 34.35 -4.19 20.64
N ALA A 71 34.49 -5.39 20.07
CA ALA A 71 34.95 -5.58 18.71
C ALA A 71 34.08 -4.75 17.75
N MET A 72 34.72 -3.97 16.88
CA MET A 72 34.07 -3.33 15.74
C MET A 72 33.27 -4.41 14.99
N GLN A 73 31.94 -4.27 15.02
CA GLN A 73 31.07 -5.07 14.17
C GLN A 73 31.51 -4.83 12.73
N LYS A 74 31.91 -5.90 12.02
CA LYS A 74 32.05 -5.85 10.57
C LYS A 74 30.72 -5.33 10.02
N GLU A 75 30.75 -4.24 9.26
CA GLU A 75 29.60 -3.80 8.48
C GLU A 75 29.16 -4.98 7.60
N GLN A 76 28.08 -5.65 8.02
CA GLN A 76 27.43 -6.64 7.19
C GLN A 76 26.69 -5.84 6.12
N HIS A 77 27.24 -5.80 4.91
CA HIS A 77 26.49 -5.28 3.77
C HIS A 77 25.19 -6.09 3.65
N PRO A 78 24.03 -5.41 3.51
CA PRO A 78 22.77 -6.11 3.34
C PRO A 78 22.86 -7.03 2.12
N PRO A 79 22.23 -8.23 2.17
CA PRO A 79 22.24 -9.15 1.04
C PRO A 79 21.65 -8.47 -0.20
N ALA A 80 22.26 -8.74 -1.37
CA ALA A 80 21.76 -8.18 -2.63
C ALA A 80 20.36 -8.73 -2.94
N MET A 81 19.40 -7.84 -3.19
CA MET A 81 18.06 -8.20 -3.62
C MET A 81 18.09 -8.75 -5.05
N PRO A 82 17.48 -9.94 -5.32
CA PRO A 82 17.22 -10.39 -6.67
C PRO A 82 16.43 -9.32 -7.43
N HIS A 83 16.89 -8.95 -8.61
CA HIS A 83 16.28 -7.91 -9.41
C HIS A 83 16.41 -8.20 -10.90
N THR A 84 15.46 -7.69 -11.67
CA THR A 84 15.53 -7.63 -13.13
C THR A 84 15.71 -6.18 -13.56
N THR A 85 16.68 -5.92 -14.44
CA THR A 85 16.90 -4.59 -15.00
C THR A 85 16.45 -4.56 -16.46
N LEU A 86 15.52 -3.66 -16.77
CA LEU A 86 15.25 -3.24 -18.13
C LEU A 86 16.05 -1.96 -18.40
N ALA A 87 17.13 -2.07 -19.15
CA ALA A 87 17.94 -0.92 -19.54
C ALA A 87 17.17 0.01 -20.49
N SER A 88 17.39 1.31 -20.35
CA SER A 88 16.87 2.29 -21.30
C SER A 88 17.40 2.05 -22.72
N THR A 89 16.55 2.27 -23.72
CA THR A 89 16.91 2.20 -25.14
C THR A 89 17.03 3.58 -25.80
N SER A 90 16.67 4.66 -25.08
CA SER A 90 16.68 6.04 -25.57
C SER A 90 16.63 7.05 -24.40
N PRO A 91 17.04 8.31 -24.59
CA PRO A 91 16.99 9.32 -23.53
C PRO A 91 15.59 9.55 -22.91
N SER A 92 14.52 9.28 -23.68
CA SER A 92 13.12 9.45 -23.24
C SER A 92 12.50 8.20 -22.59
N THR A 93 13.25 7.09 -22.51
CA THR A 93 12.79 5.85 -21.86
C THR A 93 13.53 5.63 -20.53
N PRO A 94 12.85 5.22 -19.46
CA PRO A 94 13.51 4.96 -18.18
C PRO A 94 14.38 3.70 -18.24
N THR A 95 15.40 3.66 -17.39
CA THR A 95 15.94 2.39 -16.89
C THR A 95 15.08 1.94 -15.71
N ILE A 96 14.58 0.70 -15.74
CA ILE A 96 13.66 0.17 -14.73
C ILE A 96 14.31 -1.02 -14.03
N HIS A 97 14.34 -1.00 -12.71
CA HIS A 97 14.71 -2.14 -11.89
C HIS A 97 13.48 -2.65 -11.15
N ALA A 98 13.13 -3.92 -11.35
CA ALA A 98 12.08 -4.61 -10.64
C ALA A 98 12.70 -5.51 -9.57
N LEU A 99 12.33 -5.31 -8.31
CA LEU A 99 12.83 -6.04 -7.15
C LEU A 99 11.66 -6.74 -6.46
N PHE A 100 11.70 -8.06 -6.38
CA PHE A 100 10.61 -8.86 -5.82
C PHE A 100 10.84 -9.12 -4.34
N GLU A 101 9.85 -8.82 -3.50
CA GLU A 101 9.82 -9.16 -2.08
C GLU A 101 8.95 -10.44 -1.89
N PRO A 102 9.55 -11.60 -1.57
CA PRO A 102 8.83 -12.86 -1.65
C PRO A 102 7.84 -13.13 -0.51
N GLN A 103 7.92 -12.44 0.64
CA GLN A 103 7.07 -12.71 1.80
C GLN A 103 5.66 -12.15 1.61
N THR A 104 5.55 -11.08 0.84
CA THR A 104 4.31 -10.37 0.47
C THR A 104 3.98 -10.50 -1.02
N SER A 105 4.93 -11.03 -1.80
CA SER A 105 4.86 -11.17 -3.26
C SER A 105 4.76 -9.83 -3.99
N THR A 106 5.31 -8.78 -3.38
CA THR A 106 5.26 -7.40 -3.85
C THR A 106 6.42 -7.11 -4.78
N TRP A 107 6.13 -6.40 -5.86
CA TRP A 107 7.14 -5.77 -6.69
C TRP A 107 7.41 -4.35 -6.22
N GLN A 108 8.68 -4.07 -5.96
CA GLN A 108 9.20 -2.73 -5.75
C GLN A 108 9.90 -2.28 -7.03
N TYR A 109 9.77 -1.01 -7.40
CA TYR A 109 10.41 -0.49 -8.60
C TYR A 109 11.34 0.68 -8.32
N LEU A 110 12.47 0.70 -9.03
CA LEU A 110 13.26 1.90 -9.26
C LEU A 110 13.15 2.30 -10.72
N VAL A 111 12.71 3.53 -10.95
CA VAL A 111 12.51 4.10 -12.29
C VAL A 111 13.47 5.27 -12.44
N ALA A 112 14.52 5.08 -13.22
CA ALA A 112 15.62 6.03 -13.35
C ALA A 112 15.67 6.67 -14.73
N ASP A 113 15.85 7.99 -14.73
CA ASP A 113 16.24 8.75 -15.91
C ASP A 113 17.70 8.39 -16.29
N PRO A 114 17.92 7.79 -17.47
CA PRO A 114 19.27 7.42 -17.90
C PRO A 114 20.19 8.63 -18.11
N THR A 115 19.64 9.83 -18.30
CA THR A 115 20.38 11.05 -18.60
C THR A 115 20.90 11.73 -17.34
N THR A 116 20.08 11.77 -16.28
CA THR A 116 20.40 12.54 -15.06
C THR A 116 20.71 11.67 -13.85
N SER A 117 20.51 10.35 -13.93
CA SER A 117 20.54 9.44 -12.78
C SER A 117 19.53 9.82 -11.68
N THR A 118 18.55 10.67 -11.98
CA THR A 118 17.42 10.93 -11.09
C THR A 118 16.47 9.75 -11.16
N ALA A 119 15.99 9.27 -10.02
CA ALA A 119 15.09 8.12 -9.96
C ALA A 119 13.89 8.34 -9.04
N ALA A 120 12.86 7.51 -9.20
CA ALA A 120 11.75 7.36 -8.27
C ALA A 120 11.70 5.93 -7.74
N ILE A 121 11.26 5.78 -6.49
CA ILE A 121 10.91 4.50 -5.86
C ILE A 121 9.41 4.33 -5.96
N ILE A 122 8.92 3.13 -6.29
CA ILE A 122 7.48 2.81 -6.31
C ILE A 122 7.22 1.60 -5.41
N ASP A 123 6.21 1.73 -4.54
CA ASP A 123 5.68 0.72 -3.62
C ASP A 123 6.75 -0.01 -2.77
N PRO A 124 7.61 0.71 -2.01
CA PRO A 124 8.68 0.10 -1.24
C PRO A 124 8.19 -0.68 -0.02
N VAL A 125 8.83 -1.82 0.30
CA VAL A 125 8.38 -2.73 1.38
C VAL A 125 9.21 -2.57 2.65
N LEU A 126 8.52 -2.50 3.79
CA LEU A 126 9.06 -2.63 5.14
C LEU A 126 8.72 -4.02 5.68
N ASP A 127 9.74 -4.74 6.14
CA ASP A 127 9.55 -6.12 6.59
C ASP A 127 8.73 -6.16 7.88
N TYR A 128 7.76 -7.07 7.93
CA TYR A 128 6.96 -7.33 9.13
C TYR A 128 6.68 -8.82 9.30
N ASP A 129 7.07 -9.36 10.46
CA ASP A 129 6.69 -10.71 10.87
C ASP A 129 5.46 -10.63 11.81
N PRO A 130 4.27 -11.07 11.37
CA PRO A 130 3.08 -11.04 12.21
C PRO A 130 3.12 -12.04 13.37
N THR A 131 4.04 -13.01 13.34
CA THR A 131 4.20 -14.05 14.37
C THR A 131 4.94 -13.49 15.59
N THR A 132 6.04 -12.79 15.34
CA THR A 132 6.87 -12.15 16.39
C THR A 132 6.56 -10.68 16.59
N GLN A 133 5.71 -10.10 15.73
CA GLN A 133 5.40 -8.67 15.65
C GLN A 133 6.65 -7.79 15.45
N THR A 134 7.68 -8.34 14.80
CA THR A 134 8.95 -7.66 14.55
C THR A 134 8.91 -6.90 13.24
N ILE A 135 9.49 -5.71 13.24
CA ILE A 135 9.77 -4.91 12.05
C ILE A 135 11.27 -4.96 11.79
N SER A 136 11.68 -5.29 10.56
CA SER A 136 13.06 -5.13 10.10
C SER A 136 13.13 -4.23 8.88
N THR A 137 14.34 -3.79 8.57
CA THR A 137 14.62 -2.89 7.45
C THR A 137 15.45 -3.59 6.37
N THR A 138 15.59 -4.91 6.41
CA THR A 138 16.47 -5.68 5.52
C THR A 138 16.14 -5.42 4.05
N THR A 139 14.85 -5.48 3.69
CA THR A 139 14.41 -5.19 2.32
C THR A 139 14.68 -3.74 1.90
N ALA A 140 14.34 -2.78 2.77
CA ALA A 140 14.53 -1.35 2.51
C ALA A 140 16.03 -0.97 2.44
N ASP A 141 16.87 -1.56 3.29
CA ASP A 141 18.32 -1.33 3.33
C ASP A 141 19.01 -1.91 2.09
N ALA A 142 18.55 -3.06 1.60
CA ALA A 142 19.04 -3.61 0.35
C ALA A 142 18.66 -2.72 -0.85
N LEU A 143 17.47 -2.11 -0.83
CA LEU A 143 17.08 -1.10 -1.82
C LEU A 143 17.96 0.15 -1.75
N LEU A 144 18.26 0.67 -0.55
CA LEU A 144 19.18 1.79 -0.35
C LEU A 144 20.60 1.48 -0.86
N ALA A 145 21.11 0.29 -0.55
CA ALA A 145 22.43 -0.16 -1.03
C ALA A 145 22.45 -0.24 -2.56
N PHE A 146 21.38 -0.72 -3.18
CA PHE A 146 21.27 -0.79 -4.63
C PHE A 146 21.17 0.60 -5.29
N ILE A 147 20.42 1.54 -4.70
CA ILE A 147 20.37 2.95 -5.13
C ILE A 147 21.77 3.58 -5.10
N ALA A 148 22.50 3.37 -4.00
CA ALA A 148 23.87 3.87 -3.85
C ALA A 148 24.83 3.23 -4.87
N GLN A 149 24.74 1.92 -5.09
CA GLN A 149 25.54 1.20 -6.09
C GLN A 149 25.33 1.75 -7.50
N LYS A 150 24.08 2.11 -7.85
CA LYS A 150 23.75 2.68 -9.16
C LYS A 150 24.08 4.17 -9.29
N GLY A 151 24.38 4.85 -8.17
CA GLY A 151 24.62 6.30 -8.16
C GLY A 151 23.35 7.12 -8.43
N TYR A 152 22.18 6.60 -8.07
CA TYR A 152 20.92 7.31 -8.30
C TYR A 152 20.63 8.36 -7.23
N THR A 153 20.02 9.47 -7.67
CA THR A 153 19.45 10.52 -6.81
C THR A 153 17.94 10.34 -6.78
N ILE A 154 17.38 10.00 -5.62
CA ILE A 154 15.93 9.76 -5.51
C ILE A 154 15.19 11.07 -5.39
N SER A 155 14.27 11.31 -6.33
CA SER A 155 13.42 12.50 -6.41
C SER A 155 12.04 12.30 -5.79
N HIS A 156 11.51 11.07 -5.81
CA HIS A 156 10.16 10.74 -5.35
C HIS A 156 10.11 9.35 -4.73
N ILE A 157 9.28 9.18 -3.71
CA ILE A 157 8.81 7.89 -3.22
C ILE A 157 7.31 7.84 -3.51
N LEU A 158 6.88 6.90 -4.34
CA LEU A 158 5.55 6.85 -4.91
C LEU A 158 4.79 5.63 -4.38
N GLU A 159 3.57 5.84 -3.90
CA GLU A 159 2.63 4.78 -3.55
C GLU A 159 1.52 4.73 -4.59
N THR A 160 1.32 3.57 -5.21
CA THR A 160 0.19 3.36 -6.12
C THR A 160 -1.13 3.43 -5.37
N HIS A 161 -1.20 2.92 -4.15
CA HIS A 161 -2.39 2.94 -3.29
C HIS A 161 -2.01 2.64 -1.83
N ILE A 162 -2.97 2.71 -0.91
CA ILE A 162 -2.80 2.11 0.43
C ILE A 162 -2.82 0.59 0.33
N HIS A 163 -1.64 0.00 0.43
CA HIS A 163 -1.44 -1.45 0.46
C HIS A 163 -2.06 -2.08 1.72
N ALA A 164 -2.59 -3.28 1.57
CA ALA A 164 -3.23 -4.05 2.63
C ALA A 164 -2.48 -5.35 2.97
N ASP A 165 -1.44 -5.66 2.22
CA ASP A 165 -0.72 -6.92 2.19
C ASP A 165 0.73 -6.77 2.70
N HIS A 166 1.29 -5.56 2.68
CA HIS A 166 2.62 -5.22 3.20
C HIS A 166 2.63 -3.85 3.89
N LEU A 167 3.65 -3.59 4.71
CA LEU A 167 3.91 -2.25 5.26
C LEU A 167 4.79 -1.49 4.27
N THR A 168 4.49 -0.24 3.98
CA THR A 168 5.40 0.59 3.17
C THR A 168 6.65 1.01 3.95
N ALA A 169 7.81 0.98 3.31
CA ALA A 169 9.06 1.55 3.82
C ALA A 169 9.25 3.04 3.50
N ALA A 170 8.26 3.73 2.94
CA ALA A 170 8.40 5.10 2.45
C ALA A 170 8.99 6.09 3.49
N ALA A 171 8.44 6.13 4.71
CA ALA A 171 8.97 6.98 5.77
C ALA A 171 10.41 6.64 6.19
N TYR A 172 10.73 5.34 6.23
CA TYR A 172 12.09 4.89 6.55
C TYR A 172 13.08 5.32 5.46
N LEU A 173 12.77 5.03 4.20
CA LEU A 173 13.58 5.39 3.04
C LEU A 173 13.76 6.90 2.93
N GLN A 174 12.69 7.69 3.08
CA GLN A 174 12.76 9.14 3.10
C GLN A 174 13.77 9.62 4.15
N SER A 175 13.69 9.09 5.38
CA SER A 175 14.60 9.48 6.46
C SER A 175 16.06 9.13 6.15
N GLN A 176 16.33 7.94 5.60
CA GLN A 176 17.71 7.53 5.28
C GLN A 176 18.27 8.32 4.08
N LEU A 177 17.48 8.50 3.03
CA LEU A 177 17.90 9.23 1.83
C LEU A 177 18.18 10.71 2.11
N LEU A 178 17.40 11.36 2.99
CA LEU A 178 17.66 12.74 3.42
C LEU A 178 18.99 12.88 4.19
N LYS A 179 19.49 11.81 4.81
CA LYS A 179 20.79 11.79 5.50
C LYS A 179 21.95 11.52 4.54
N SER A 180 21.74 10.65 3.55
CA SER A 180 22.82 10.13 2.70
C SER A 180 23.01 10.86 1.38
N GLN A 181 21.96 11.46 0.79
CA GLN A 181 22.10 12.14 -0.50
C GLN A 181 22.84 13.49 -0.39
N PRO A 182 23.67 13.86 -1.38
CA PRO A 182 24.47 15.10 -1.36
C PRO A 182 23.61 16.36 -1.17
N SER A 183 24.05 17.23 -0.26
CA SER A 183 23.33 18.46 0.12
C SER A 183 23.39 19.60 -0.89
N SER A 184 24.15 19.44 -1.98
CA SER A 184 24.38 20.49 -2.99
C SER A 184 23.21 20.65 -3.97
N SER A 185 22.24 19.73 -3.98
CA SER A 185 21.00 19.92 -4.71
C SER A 185 20.10 20.89 -3.93
N ALA A 186 19.64 21.96 -4.58
CA ALA A 186 18.56 22.81 -4.08
C ALA A 186 17.28 22.01 -3.72
N ALA A 187 17.21 20.72 -4.10
CA ALA A 187 16.18 19.74 -3.75
C ALA A 187 16.33 19.07 -2.37
N ARG A 188 17.18 19.56 -1.45
CA ARG A 188 17.20 19.07 -0.06
C ARG A 188 15.84 19.27 0.64
N SER A 189 14.98 20.13 0.12
CA SER A 189 13.63 20.34 0.63
C SER A 189 12.69 19.22 0.14
N LYS A 190 12.73 18.09 0.84
CA LYS A 190 11.85 16.91 0.76
C LYS A 190 11.90 16.10 -0.53
N ILE A 191 12.54 14.93 -0.45
CA ILE A 191 12.16 13.75 -1.24
C ILE A 191 10.73 13.40 -0.80
N PRO A 192 9.67 13.73 -1.57
CA PRO A 192 8.31 13.61 -1.09
C PRO A 192 7.84 12.15 -1.12
N ILE A 193 7.10 11.76 -0.08
CA ILE A 193 6.25 10.57 -0.13
C ILE A 193 4.95 10.98 -0.82
N CYS A 194 4.61 10.31 -1.90
CA CYS A 194 3.53 10.71 -2.80
C CYS A 194 2.42 9.65 -2.86
N ALA A 195 1.18 10.11 -2.98
CA ALA A 195 0.00 9.28 -3.22
C ALA A 195 -1.06 10.06 -4.03
N GLY A 196 -2.15 9.42 -4.45
CA GLY A 196 -3.30 10.11 -5.06
C GLY A 196 -4.11 10.91 -4.05
N HIS A 197 -4.67 12.05 -4.43
CA HIS A 197 -5.35 12.95 -3.48
C HIS A 197 -6.56 12.32 -2.76
N ARG A 198 -7.17 11.28 -3.36
CA ARG A 198 -8.30 10.52 -2.79
C ARG A 198 -7.89 9.64 -1.60
N ILE A 199 -6.60 9.51 -1.32
CA ILE A 199 -6.04 8.89 -0.12
C ILE A 199 -6.70 9.40 1.16
N GLN A 200 -7.13 10.66 1.18
CA GLN A 200 -7.74 11.29 2.35
C GLN A 200 -9.04 10.60 2.79
N HIS A 201 -9.81 10.05 1.85
CA HIS A 201 -11.00 9.27 2.15
C HIS A 201 -10.63 7.92 2.78
N VAL A 202 -9.63 7.24 2.22
CA VAL A 202 -9.12 5.95 2.70
C VAL A 202 -8.52 6.09 4.10
N GLN A 203 -7.71 7.13 4.31
CA GLN A 203 -7.16 7.48 5.62
C GLN A 203 -8.27 7.74 6.65
N THR A 204 -9.29 8.54 6.31
CA THR A 204 -10.40 8.83 7.24
C THR A 204 -11.11 7.55 7.68
N LEU A 205 -11.40 6.67 6.72
CA LEU A 205 -12.10 5.41 6.98
C LEU A 205 -11.30 4.48 7.89
N PHE A 206 -10.04 4.23 7.57
CA PHE A 206 -9.22 3.31 8.34
C PHE A 206 -8.71 3.91 9.64
N ALA A 207 -8.50 5.23 9.70
CA ALA A 207 -8.23 5.92 10.96
C ALA A 207 -9.38 5.76 11.95
N GLN A 208 -10.63 5.87 11.49
CA GLN A 208 -11.78 5.58 12.34
C GLN A 208 -11.78 4.12 12.82
N ARG A 209 -11.56 3.17 11.89
CA ARG A 209 -11.56 1.73 12.20
C ARG A 209 -10.52 1.33 13.25
N TYR A 210 -9.32 1.90 13.17
CA TYR A 210 -8.20 1.57 14.05
C TYR A 210 -7.96 2.61 15.14
N SER A 211 -8.87 3.58 15.32
CA SER A 211 -8.73 4.67 16.29
C SER A 211 -7.39 5.40 16.20
N ILE A 212 -6.99 5.74 14.97
CA ILE A 212 -5.75 6.46 14.68
C ILE A 212 -6.01 7.97 14.84
N PRO A 213 -5.27 8.68 15.71
CA PRO A 213 -5.35 10.12 15.85
C PRO A 213 -5.06 10.85 14.52
N GLU A 214 -5.80 11.92 14.27
CA GLU A 214 -5.75 12.67 13.01
C GLU A 214 -4.38 13.27 12.70
N GLU A 215 -3.68 13.72 13.74
CA GLU A 215 -2.33 14.28 13.70
C GLU A 215 -1.27 13.29 13.20
N GLU A 216 -1.52 11.98 13.32
CA GLU A 216 -0.58 10.96 12.88
C GLU A 216 -0.61 10.74 11.36
N TYR A 217 -1.64 11.22 10.64
CA TYR A 217 -1.75 10.97 9.20
C TYR A 217 -2.11 12.18 8.33
N ARG A 218 -3.01 13.07 8.75
CA ARG A 218 -3.68 13.99 7.81
C ARG A 218 -2.75 15.00 7.14
N ARG A 219 -1.67 15.41 7.83
CA ARG A 219 -0.68 16.39 7.31
C ARG A 219 0.75 15.86 7.32
N THR A 220 0.94 14.65 7.82
CA THR A 220 2.26 14.10 8.12
C THR A 220 2.56 12.90 7.24
N ALA A 221 1.54 12.13 6.82
CA ALA A 221 1.73 10.88 6.09
C ALA A 221 2.41 11.07 4.72
N PHE A 222 1.82 11.93 3.88
CA PHE A 222 2.20 12.15 2.49
C PHE A 222 2.56 13.62 2.27
N ASP A 223 3.66 13.86 1.56
CA ASP A 223 4.17 15.21 1.26
C ASP A 223 3.56 15.78 -0.03
N LYS A 224 3.24 14.90 -0.99
CA LYS A 224 2.60 15.27 -2.25
C LYS A 224 1.37 14.41 -2.51
N LEU A 225 0.27 15.07 -2.86
CA LEU A 225 -0.98 14.42 -3.26
C LEU A 225 -1.28 14.78 -4.72
N PHE A 226 -1.11 13.80 -5.61
CA PHE A 226 -1.37 13.98 -7.04
C PHE A 226 -2.86 14.13 -7.31
N GLN A 227 -3.21 15.08 -8.17
CA GLN A 227 -4.53 15.10 -8.81
C GLN A 227 -4.64 13.97 -9.83
N ASP A 228 -5.87 13.62 -10.19
CA ASP A 228 -6.13 12.63 -11.23
C ASP A 228 -5.45 13.06 -12.53
N ASP A 229 -4.60 12.19 -13.08
CA ASP A 229 -3.85 12.39 -14.33
C ASP A 229 -2.85 13.57 -14.30
N GLU A 230 -2.38 13.95 -13.11
CA GLU A 230 -1.37 15.01 -12.96
C GLU A 230 -0.03 14.61 -13.60
N HIS A 231 0.53 15.52 -14.40
CA HIS A 231 1.86 15.40 -14.98
C HIS A 231 2.95 15.82 -13.98
N PHE A 232 4.07 15.11 -13.99
CA PHE A 232 5.27 15.43 -13.22
C PHE A 232 6.52 14.92 -13.94
N THR A 233 7.70 15.10 -13.35
CA THR A 233 8.96 14.66 -13.95
C THR A 233 9.80 13.82 -13.00
N ILE A 234 10.59 12.93 -13.58
CA ILE A 234 11.69 12.21 -12.92
C ILE A 234 12.96 12.55 -13.71
N GLY A 235 13.74 13.51 -13.20
CA GLY A 235 14.82 14.11 -13.98
C GLY A 235 14.26 14.80 -15.23
N THR A 236 14.65 14.31 -16.40
CA THR A 236 14.18 14.76 -17.72
C THR A 236 13.02 13.93 -18.29
N LEU A 237 12.61 12.85 -17.61
CA LEU A 237 11.51 12.01 -18.05
C LEU A 237 10.16 12.64 -17.69
N ASP A 238 9.25 12.70 -18.67
CA ASP A 238 7.85 13.00 -18.44
C ASP A 238 7.14 11.81 -17.80
N ALA A 239 6.32 12.10 -16.78
CA ALA A 239 5.54 11.12 -16.05
C ALA A 239 4.11 11.60 -15.80
N VAL A 240 3.18 10.66 -15.63
CA VAL A 240 1.76 10.93 -15.32
C VAL A 240 1.30 10.05 -14.17
N ALA A 241 0.65 10.65 -13.17
CA ALA A 241 -0.06 9.96 -12.11
C ALA A 241 -1.50 9.64 -12.58
N LEU A 242 -1.67 8.54 -13.29
CA LEU A 242 -2.94 8.11 -13.88
C LEU A 242 -3.89 7.61 -12.79
N HIS A 243 -5.11 8.15 -12.72
CA HIS A 243 -6.12 7.61 -11.81
C HIS A 243 -6.67 6.27 -12.35
N LEU A 244 -6.47 5.19 -11.60
CA LEU A 244 -6.86 3.82 -11.95
C LEU A 244 -7.69 3.15 -10.83
N PRO A 245 -8.82 3.75 -10.41
CA PRO A 245 -9.60 3.25 -9.29
C PRO A 245 -10.18 1.87 -9.58
N GLY A 246 -10.50 1.15 -8.51
CA GLY A 246 -11.25 -0.09 -8.58
C GLY A 246 -10.85 -1.08 -7.51
N HIS A 247 -9.55 -1.30 -7.34
CA HIS A 247 -9.04 -2.02 -6.17
C HIS A 247 -9.25 -1.22 -4.90
N THR A 248 -8.80 0.03 -4.92
CA THR A 248 -9.12 1.06 -3.94
C THR A 248 -9.53 2.35 -4.68
N PRO A 249 -10.22 3.30 -4.02
CA PRO A 249 -10.65 4.54 -4.68
C PRO A 249 -9.50 5.54 -4.92
N ASP A 250 -8.39 5.42 -4.19
CA ASP A 250 -7.18 6.24 -4.27
C ASP A 250 -6.13 5.72 -5.26
N HIS A 251 -6.38 4.56 -5.87
CA HIS A 251 -5.41 3.86 -6.71
C HIS A 251 -4.95 4.70 -7.91
N LEU A 252 -3.62 4.81 -8.04
CA LEU A 252 -2.91 5.40 -9.16
C LEU A 252 -2.09 4.34 -9.90
N GLY A 253 -1.95 4.55 -11.21
CA GLY A 253 -0.82 4.04 -11.98
C GLY A 253 0.17 5.16 -12.30
N TYR A 254 1.45 4.84 -12.40
CA TYR A 254 2.46 5.81 -12.83
C TYR A 254 2.91 5.48 -14.26
N MET A 255 2.66 6.39 -15.20
CA MET A 255 3.11 6.22 -16.59
C MET A 255 4.40 6.98 -16.84
N VAL A 256 5.45 6.30 -17.32
CA VAL A 256 6.78 6.87 -17.59
C VAL A 256 7.37 6.22 -18.85
N GLY A 257 7.63 7.01 -19.89
CA GLY A 257 8.33 6.56 -21.11
C GLY A 257 7.79 5.27 -21.73
N GLY A 258 6.46 5.16 -21.91
CA GLY A 258 5.80 3.98 -22.50
C GLY A 258 5.63 2.78 -21.56
N ASN A 259 5.83 2.98 -20.26
CA ASN A 259 5.61 1.99 -19.21
C ASN A 259 4.54 2.51 -18.25
N ILE A 260 3.69 1.62 -17.72
CA ILE A 260 2.74 1.93 -16.65
C ILE A 260 2.96 1.01 -15.47
N PHE A 261 3.27 1.59 -14.30
CA PHE A 261 3.32 0.90 -13.02
C PHE A 261 1.91 0.88 -12.46
N ALA A 262 1.20 -0.23 -12.67
CA ALA A 262 -0.24 -0.32 -12.50
C ALA A 262 -0.67 -0.77 -11.10
N GLY A 263 0.27 -0.97 -10.16
CA GLY A 263 -0.01 -1.47 -8.81
C GLY A 263 -0.98 -2.65 -8.84
N ASP A 264 -1.94 -2.64 -7.90
CA ASP A 264 -3.04 -3.60 -7.86
C ASP A 264 -4.24 -3.19 -8.74
N SER A 265 -4.00 -2.88 -10.01
CA SER A 265 -5.06 -2.76 -11.01
C SER A 265 -5.08 -3.99 -11.91
N LEU A 266 -3.99 -4.19 -12.65
CA LEU A 266 -3.77 -5.33 -13.54
C LEU A 266 -2.60 -6.16 -13.03
N PHE A 267 -2.81 -7.47 -12.91
CA PHE A 267 -1.74 -8.44 -12.73
C PHE A 267 -1.33 -9.01 -14.08
N ASN A 268 -0.28 -9.84 -14.11
CA ASN A 268 0.14 -10.53 -15.33
C ASN A 268 -1.04 -11.22 -16.03
N PRO A 269 -1.03 -11.33 -17.38
CA PRO A 269 -2.19 -11.83 -18.14
C PRO A 269 -2.74 -13.17 -17.65
N ASP A 270 -1.87 -14.06 -17.21
CA ASP A 270 -2.21 -15.39 -16.66
C ASP A 270 -2.83 -15.35 -15.25
N ILE A 271 -2.82 -14.21 -14.57
CA ILE A 271 -3.45 -13.98 -13.26
C ILE A 271 -4.73 -13.14 -13.39
N GLY A 272 -4.73 -12.14 -14.28
CA GLY A 272 -5.90 -11.31 -14.55
C GLY A 272 -5.85 -9.96 -13.83
N THR A 273 -6.68 -9.78 -12.81
CA THR A 273 -6.90 -8.47 -12.14
C THR A 273 -6.99 -8.60 -10.63
N ALA A 274 -6.77 -7.48 -9.94
CA ALA A 274 -6.92 -7.38 -8.50
C ALA A 274 -8.36 -7.57 -8.02
N ARG A 275 -8.50 -7.79 -6.71
CA ARG A 275 -9.79 -7.84 -5.97
C ARG A 275 -10.40 -6.44 -5.83
N CYS A 276 -11.72 -6.34 -5.61
CA CYS A 276 -12.45 -5.07 -5.48
C CYS A 276 -13.31 -4.97 -4.21
N ASP A 277 -13.13 -5.86 -3.25
CA ASP A 277 -13.94 -5.96 -2.03
C ASP A 277 -13.37 -5.19 -0.83
N PHE A 278 -12.25 -4.48 -1.01
CA PHE A 278 -11.83 -3.49 -0.02
C PHE A 278 -12.87 -2.38 0.11
N PRO A 279 -12.96 -1.73 1.29
CA PRO A 279 -13.88 -0.60 1.45
C PRO A 279 -13.65 0.50 0.40
N GLY A 280 -14.68 0.77 -0.41
CA GLY A 280 -14.61 1.73 -1.52
C GLY A 280 -14.10 1.15 -2.85
N GLY A 281 -13.71 -0.13 -2.88
CA GLY A 281 -13.42 -0.87 -4.10
C GLY A 281 -14.66 -1.05 -4.98
N SER A 282 -14.43 -1.17 -6.28
CA SER A 282 -15.48 -1.22 -7.31
C SER A 282 -14.98 -1.99 -8.54
N ALA A 283 -15.59 -3.15 -8.80
CA ALA A 283 -15.33 -3.91 -10.03
C ALA A 283 -15.70 -3.09 -11.28
N GLU A 284 -16.70 -2.21 -11.20
CA GLU A 284 -17.05 -1.34 -12.31
C GLU A 284 -15.96 -0.31 -12.62
N SER A 285 -15.37 0.28 -11.58
CA SER A 285 -14.24 1.18 -11.74
C SER A 285 -13.00 0.42 -12.23
N LEU A 286 -12.74 -0.78 -11.70
CA LEU A 286 -11.63 -1.60 -12.15
C LEU A 286 -11.76 -2.00 -13.63
N TRP A 287 -12.98 -2.30 -14.09
CA TRP A 287 -13.26 -2.54 -15.51
C TRP A 287 -12.88 -1.32 -16.34
N ALA A 288 -13.34 -0.12 -15.96
CA ALA A 288 -13.05 1.12 -16.68
C ALA A 288 -11.55 1.43 -16.70
N SER A 289 -10.86 1.29 -15.57
CA SER A 289 -9.41 1.45 -15.44
C SER A 289 -8.66 0.44 -16.30
N GLY A 290 -9.06 -0.82 -16.27
CA GLY A 290 -8.51 -1.87 -17.12
C GLY A 290 -8.69 -1.56 -18.60
N ARG A 291 -9.89 -1.15 -19.04
CA ARG A 291 -10.15 -0.75 -20.43
C ARG A 291 -9.33 0.46 -20.85
N ARG A 292 -9.14 1.44 -19.97
CA ARG A 292 -8.27 2.60 -20.21
C ARG A 292 -6.83 2.15 -20.50
N VAL A 293 -6.27 1.27 -19.66
CA VAL A 293 -4.91 0.75 -19.87
C VAL A 293 -4.81 -0.10 -21.15
N LEU A 294 -5.80 -0.95 -21.43
CA LEU A 294 -5.81 -1.77 -22.64
C LEU A 294 -6.10 -0.99 -23.93
N GLY A 295 -6.53 0.27 -23.82
CA GLY A 295 -6.65 1.21 -24.94
C GLY A 295 -5.33 1.90 -25.32
N MET A 296 -4.24 1.69 -24.57
CA MET A 296 -2.92 2.24 -24.88
C MET A 296 -2.21 1.46 -26.01
N ALA A 297 -1.01 1.90 -26.39
CA ALA A 297 -0.23 1.27 -27.45
C ALA A 297 0.07 -0.22 -27.10
N PRO A 298 0.01 -1.16 -28.08
CA PRO A 298 0.21 -2.59 -27.83
C PRO A 298 1.51 -2.94 -27.11
N GLU A 299 2.58 -2.20 -27.38
CA GLU A 299 3.92 -2.35 -26.81
C GLU A 299 4.09 -1.74 -25.40
N THR A 300 3.09 -0.99 -24.90
CA THR A 300 3.12 -0.43 -23.56
C THR A 300 3.25 -1.55 -22.53
N LYS A 301 4.26 -1.46 -21.67
CA LYS A 301 4.48 -2.44 -20.59
C LYS A 301 3.66 -2.06 -19.37
N VAL A 302 2.89 -3.01 -18.85
CA VAL A 302 2.07 -2.92 -17.64
C VAL A 302 2.78 -3.69 -16.54
N TRP A 303 3.39 -2.95 -15.61
CA TRP A 303 4.15 -3.46 -14.47
C TRP A 303 3.20 -3.67 -13.29
N ALA A 304 3.14 -4.89 -12.76
CA ALA A 304 2.19 -5.29 -11.73
C ALA A 304 2.66 -4.90 -10.32
N GLY A 305 1.74 -4.64 -9.39
CA GLY A 305 2.08 -4.45 -7.97
C GLY A 305 2.50 -5.77 -7.29
N HIS A 306 1.89 -6.88 -7.71
CA HIS A 306 2.15 -8.21 -7.18
C HIS A 306 2.23 -9.26 -8.29
N ASP A 307 2.87 -10.37 -7.98
CA ASP A 307 2.84 -11.55 -8.84
C ASP A 307 2.68 -12.82 -7.99
N TYR A 308 1.67 -13.61 -8.34
CA TYR A 308 1.31 -14.87 -7.69
C TYR A 308 1.35 -15.98 -8.74
N PRO A 309 2.55 -16.50 -9.08
CA PRO A 309 2.71 -17.38 -10.23
C PRO A 309 1.76 -18.58 -10.13
N PRO A 310 0.85 -18.80 -11.09
CA PRO A 310 0.04 -20.01 -11.13
C PRO A 310 0.94 -21.26 -11.23
N ALA A 311 0.41 -22.43 -10.88
CA ALA A 311 1.17 -23.69 -10.85
C ALA A 311 1.98 -23.96 -12.14
N GLY A 312 1.46 -23.57 -13.30
CA GLY A 312 2.14 -23.72 -14.59
C GLY A 312 3.42 -22.89 -14.78
N ARG A 313 3.68 -21.89 -13.93
CA ARG A 313 4.89 -21.05 -13.98
C ARG A 313 6.03 -21.54 -13.09
N ALA A 314 5.86 -22.65 -12.37
CA ALA A 314 6.89 -23.25 -11.51
C ALA A 314 7.56 -22.24 -10.56
N GLY A 315 6.78 -21.29 -10.02
CA GLY A 315 7.27 -20.25 -9.11
C GLY A 315 8.07 -19.12 -9.77
N VAL A 316 8.24 -19.12 -11.10
CA VAL A 316 8.91 -18.03 -11.82
C VAL A 316 8.04 -16.77 -11.74
N VAL A 317 8.59 -15.70 -11.19
CA VAL A 317 7.95 -14.39 -11.11
C VAL A 317 8.29 -13.51 -12.32
N VAL A 318 7.34 -12.67 -12.73
CA VAL A 318 7.42 -11.81 -13.92
C VAL A 318 6.88 -10.43 -13.52
N PRO A 319 7.63 -9.34 -13.77
CA PRO A 319 7.23 -8.02 -13.28
C PRO A 319 6.23 -7.30 -14.18
N PHE A 320 6.10 -7.69 -15.46
CA PHE A 320 5.19 -7.01 -16.39
C PHE A 320 4.66 -7.91 -17.51
N GLY A 321 3.51 -7.52 -18.05
CA GLY A 321 3.03 -7.91 -19.39
C GLY A 321 2.92 -6.69 -20.30
N THR A 322 2.76 -6.89 -21.61
CA THR A 322 2.45 -5.81 -22.56
C THR A 322 0.94 -5.67 -22.74
N VAL A 323 0.46 -4.49 -23.13
CA VAL A 323 -0.95 -4.28 -23.47
C VAL A 323 -1.44 -5.31 -24.48
N GLU A 324 -0.63 -5.64 -25.50
CA GLU A 324 -0.94 -6.72 -26.45
C GLU A 324 -1.16 -8.08 -25.75
N GLN A 325 -0.25 -8.48 -24.87
CA GLN A 325 -0.38 -9.73 -24.12
C GLN A 325 -1.62 -9.72 -23.22
N HIS A 326 -1.95 -8.61 -22.59
CA HIS A 326 -3.18 -8.51 -21.79
C HIS A 326 -4.43 -8.62 -22.67
N ARG A 327 -4.48 -7.92 -23.81
CA ARG A 327 -5.60 -8.00 -24.75
C ARG A 327 -5.80 -9.41 -25.30
N ARG A 328 -4.74 -10.19 -25.47
CA ARG A 328 -4.84 -11.58 -25.96
C ARG A 328 -5.13 -12.59 -24.85
N PHE A 329 -4.50 -12.44 -23.69
CA PHE A 329 -4.37 -13.53 -22.72
C PHE A 329 -4.83 -13.18 -21.31
N ASN A 330 -5.20 -11.93 -21.00
CA ASN A 330 -5.65 -11.59 -19.65
C ASN A 330 -6.89 -12.40 -19.26
N GLN A 331 -6.80 -13.14 -18.15
CA GLN A 331 -7.87 -14.06 -17.73
C GLN A 331 -9.22 -13.38 -17.48
N HIS A 332 -9.22 -12.08 -17.15
CA HIS A 332 -10.45 -11.34 -16.85
C HIS A 332 -10.75 -10.23 -17.88
N LEU A 333 -9.74 -9.71 -18.57
CA LEU A 333 -9.85 -8.50 -19.39
C LEU A 333 -9.35 -8.65 -20.84
N LYS A 334 -9.08 -9.86 -21.33
CA LYS A 334 -8.76 -10.03 -22.76
C LYS A 334 -9.90 -9.51 -23.66
N ASP A 335 -9.57 -9.23 -24.90
CA ASP A 335 -10.54 -8.81 -25.91
C ASP A 335 -11.63 -9.89 -26.08
N GLY A 336 -12.87 -9.43 -26.25
CA GLY A 336 -14.06 -10.29 -26.32
C GLY A 336 -14.72 -10.59 -24.97
N VAL A 337 -14.11 -10.24 -23.84
CA VAL A 337 -14.81 -10.24 -22.55
C VAL A 337 -15.76 -9.05 -22.51
N GLU A 338 -17.02 -9.28 -22.16
CA GLU A 338 -18.03 -8.24 -21.98
C GLU A 338 -18.03 -7.68 -20.55
N ARG A 339 -18.48 -6.44 -20.38
CA ARG A 339 -18.50 -5.76 -19.07
C ARG A 339 -19.23 -6.57 -17.99
N GLU A 340 -20.42 -7.07 -18.30
CA GLU A 340 -21.22 -7.84 -17.33
C GLU A 340 -20.58 -9.17 -16.95
N GLU A 341 -19.89 -9.82 -17.89
CA GLU A 341 -19.13 -11.04 -17.62
C GLU A 341 -17.99 -10.75 -16.63
N PHE A 342 -17.22 -9.69 -16.86
CA PHE A 342 -16.16 -9.27 -15.94
C PHE A 342 -16.72 -8.97 -14.54
N LEU A 343 -17.79 -8.19 -14.44
CA LEU A 343 -18.39 -7.83 -13.15
C LEU A 343 -18.85 -9.06 -12.39
N ARG A 344 -19.48 -10.02 -13.07
CA ARG A 344 -19.92 -11.28 -12.49
C ARG A 344 -18.72 -12.07 -11.96
N VAL A 345 -17.72 -12.33 -12.81
CA VAL A 345 -16.52 -13.10 -12.43
C VAL A 345 -15.77 -12.45 -11.28
N ARG A 346 -15.61 -11.11 -11.31
CA ARG A 346 -14.89 -10.39 -10.26
C ARG A 346 -15.60 -10.48 -8.92
N ARG A 347 -16.92 -10.28 -8.89
CA ARG A 347 -17.74 -10.37 -7.66
C ARG A 347 -17.75 -11.80 -7.09
N GLU A 348 -17.89 -12.81 -7.94
CA GLU A 348 -17.84 -14.22 -7.53
C GLU A 348 -16.49 -14.58 -6.92
N ARG A 349 -15.39 -14.14 -7.54
CA ARG A 349 -14.03 -14.37 -7.01
C ARG A 349 -13.84 -13.65 -5.68
N ASP A 350 -14.21 -12.37 -5.60
CA ASP A 350 -14.04 -11.57 -4.38
C ASP A 350 -14.77 -12.18 -3.18
N ALA A 351 -15.99 -12.71 -3.38
CA ALA A 351 -16.74 -13.39 -2.34
C ALA A 351 -16.06 -14.66 -1.80
N GLY A 352 -15.14 -15.26 -2.56
CA GLY A 352 -14.37 -16.44 -2.18
C GLY A 352 -13.00 -16.14 -1.56
N LEU A 353 -12.56 -14.88 -1.50
CA LEU A 353 -11.23 -14.53 -1.00
C LEU A 353 -11.22 -14.30 0.51
N GLY A 354 -10.18 -14.82 1.18
CA GLY A 354 -9.86 -14.45 2.55
C GLY A 354 -9.35 -13.01 2.68
N GLU A 355 -9.35 -12.47 3.89
CA GLU A 355 -8.65 -11.22 4.20
C GLU A 355 -7.13 -11.39 4.00
N PRO A 356 -6.40 -10.38 3.50
CA PRO A 356 -4.95 -10.45 3.40
C PRO A 356 -4.29 -10.72 4.76
N ARG A 357 -3.21 -11.50 4.75
CA ARG A 357 -2.48 -11.92 5.96
C ARG A 357 -2.06 -10.76 6.86
N LEU A 358 -1.64 -9.64 6.27
CA LEU A 358 -1.14 -8.46 6.99
C LEU A 358 -2.13 -7.30 7.08
N LEU A 359 -3.41 -7.52 6.72
CA LEU A 359 -4.44 -6.47 6.57
C LEU A 359 -4.42 -5.42 7.67
N HIS A 360 -4.48 -5.84 8.93
CA HIS A 360 -4.57 -4.92 10.05
C HIS A 360 -3.27 -4.15 10.31
N ALA A 361 -2.12 -4.80 10.16
CA ALA A 361 -0.83 -4.16 10.38
C ALA A 361 -0.51 -3.17 9.26
N ALA A 362 -0.65 -3.60 8.00
CA ALA A 362 -0.42 -2.81 6.80
C ALA A 362 -1.25 -1.53 6.81
N LEU A 363 -2.58 -1.64 6.93
CA LEU A 363 -3.46 -0.47 6.87
C LEU A 363 -3.17 0.57 7.96
N GLN A 364 -2.77 0.15 9.16
CA GLN A 364 -2.44 1.10 10.23
C GLN A 364 -1.14 1.86 9.97
N VAL A 365 -0.14 1.23 9.39
CA VAL A 365 1.15 1.85 9.08
C VAL A 365 1.08 2.67 7.78
N ASN A 366 0.38 2.15 6.78
CA ASN A 366 0.35 2.75 5.45
C ASN A 366 -0.49 4.03 5.41
N VAL A 367 -1.57 4.13 6.19
CA VAL A 367 -2.30 5.41 6.32
C VAL A 367 -1.43 6.52 6.93
N ARG A 368 -0.36 6.16 7.66
CA ARG A 368 0.64 7.10 8.22
C ARG A 368 1.84 7.31 7.28
N GLY A 369 1.76 6.86 6.02
CA GLY A 369 2.85 6.95 5.04
C GLY A 369 4.08 6.12 5.44
N GLY A 370 3.88 4.97 6.09
CA GLY A 370 4.97 4.10 6.56
C GLY A 370 5.50 4.42 7.96
N ARG A 371 4.92 5.41 8.65
CA ARG A 371 5.30 5.72 10.04
C ARG A 371 4.61 4.74 10.99
N LEU A 372 5.37 4.26 11.97
CA LEU A 372 4.81 3.43 13.03
C LEU A 372 3.94 4.27 13.98
N PRO A 373 2.94 3.66 14.65
CA PRO A 373 2.15 4.34 15.67
C PRO A 373 3.04 5.03 16.71
N ALA A 374 2.61 6.18 17.22
CA ALA A 374 3.33 6.85 18.30
C ALA A 374 3.64 5.89 19.48
N PRO A 375 4.77 6.08 20.18
CA PRO A 375 5.05 5.30 21.38
C PRO A 375 3.91 5.39 22.40
N VAL A 376 3.67 4.29 23.12
CA VAL A 376 2.70 4.26 24.21
C VAL A 376 3.16 5.24 25.29
N GLU A 377 2.22 6.03 25.82
CA GLU A 377 2.48 6.98 26.89
C GLU A 377 3.12 6.26 28.10
N GLY A 378 4.22 6.82 28.62
CA GLY A 378 4.99 6.20 29.70
C GLY A 378 5.83 4.98 29.28
N SER A 379 5.86 4.58 28.00
CA SER A 379 6.65 3.46 27.48
C SER A 379 7.26 3.77 26.10
N PRO A 380 8.32 4.60 26.02
CA PRO A 380 8.88 5.10 24.74
C PRO A 380 9.34 4.03 23.74
N GLY A 381 9.68 2.83 24.21
CA GLY A 381 10.09 1.70 23.37
C GLY A 381 8.93 0.83 22.85
N LEU A 382 7.72 1.02 23.39
CA LEU A 382 6.55 0.22 23.04
C LEU A 382 5.67 0.98 22.05
N ARG A 383 5.29 0.32 20.95
CA ARG A 383 4.29 0.80 19.99
C ARG A 383 3.22 -0.28 19.84
N MET A 384 1.97 0.12 19.62
CA MET A 384 0.86 -0.83 19.55
C MET A 384 0.09 -0.69 18.24
N LEU A 385 -0.14 -1.82 17.59
CA LEU A 385 -1.13 -2.00 16.54
C LEU A 385 -2.44 -2.46 17.19
N ARG A 386 -3.58 -1.95 16.71
CA ARG A 386 -4.91 -2.30 17.20
C ARG A 386 -5.57 -3.27 16.22
N ILE A 387 -6.09 -4.38 16.74
CA ILE A 387 -6.79 -5.38 15.93
C ILE A 387 -8.27 -5.37 16.34
N PRO A 388 -9.19 -4.98 15.45
CA PRO A 388 -10.62 -5.05 15.73
C PRO A 388 -11.04 -6.51 15.95
N VAL A 389 -11.70 -6.78 17.07
CA VAL A 389 -12.25 -8.10 17.38
C VAL A 389 -13.70 -8.16 16.87
N ARG A 390 -14.03 -9.19 16.10
CA ARG A 390 -15.40 -9.50 15.69
C ARG A 390 -15.87 -10.73 16.45
N GLY A 391 -16.95 -10.59 17.21
CA GLY A 391 -17.64 -11.71 17.84
C GLY A 391 -18.69 -12.31 16.90
N VAL A 392 -18.77 -13.64 16.83
CA VAL A 392 -19.90 -14.36 16.21
C VAL A 392 -20.73 -14.96 17.34
N GLY A 393 -21.86 -14.35 17.67
CA GLY A 393 -22.73 -14.77 18.80
C GLY A 393 -23.07 -13.62 19.77
N GLU A 394 -23.76 -13.94 20.86
CA GLU A 394 -23.93 -13.03 21.99
C GLU A 394 -22.70 -13.12 22.90
N TRP A 395 -22.04 -11.99 23.15
CA TRP A 395 -20.83 -11.85 23.97
C TRP A 395 -21.06 -10.82 25.06
#